data_AF-G2I2N1-F1
#
_entry.id   AF-G2I2N1-F1
#
_cell.length_a   1.000
_cell.length_b   1.000
_cell.length_c   1.000
_cell.angle_alpha   90.00
_cell.angle_beta   90.00
_cell.angle_gamma   90.00
#
_symmetry.space_group_name_H-M   'P 1'
#
loop_
_entity.id
_entity.type
_entity.pdbx_description
1 polymer ?
#
loop_
_entity_poly.entity_id
_entity_poly.type
_entity_poly.pdbx_seq_one_letter_code
_entity_poly.pdbx_strand_id
1 'polypeptide(L)'
;MSDRGASSGPNAAGFGGILKGMLLLGRGRAEGIAYFGGTRDSVLSALAPRLALWLVLGGLTIGYAPQAISGVKVLFALCLILLPAVVTQALAHHWKREALWLRYITATWWTDWVTLFVGLVVALLMALASPRLLQSAMGAAILNGVEFAYSLWLTWYVARIGLLLRRRQAVVLVLAILGSLGLLVLLTGLSSPGQRAWHEFLYPMLVQQGAGH
;
A
#
# COMPACT_ATOMS: atom_id res chain seq x y z
N MET A 1 44.82 -21.98 -2.52
CA MET A 1 44.02 -23.12 -2.03
C MET A 1 42.61 -22.61 -1.73
N SER A 2 41.73 -22.90 -2.69
CA SER A 2 40.27 -22.88 -2.72
C SER A 2 39.46 -21.87 -1.90
N ASP A 3 38.88 -20.94 -2.65
CA ASP A 3 37.52 -20.43 -2.53
C ASP A 3 36.60 -21.35 -1.72
N ARG A 4 36.21 -20.90 -0.52
CA ARG A 4 35.00 -21.41 0.13
C ARG A 4 33.83 -20.66 -0.47
N GLY A 5 33.11 -21.36 -1.34
CA GLY A 5 31.90 -20.88 -2.00
C GLY A 5 30.99 -20.14 -1.03
N ALA A 6 30.86 -18.84 -1.29
CA ALA A 6 29.73 -18.06 -0.83
C ALA A 6 28.49 -18.73 -1.42
N SER A 7 27.79 -19.52 -0.61
CA SER A 7 26.47 -20.04 -0.92
C SER A 7 25.61 -18.88 -1.45
N SER A 8 25.38 -18.90 -2.76
CA SER A 8 24.55 -17.92 -3.43
C SER A 8 23.13 -18.14 -2.94
N GLY A 9 22.73 -17.36 -1.93
CA GLY A 9 21.34 -17.30 -1.49
C GLY A 9 20.45 -17.07 -2.71
N PRO A 10 19.27 -17.73 -2.78
CA PRO A 10 18.52 -17.89 -4.02
C PRO A 10 18.18 -16.54 -4.66
N ASN A 11 18.90 -16.17 -5.73
CA ASN A 11 18.60 -15.07 -6.66
C ASN A 11 17.95 -13.81 -6.06
N ALA A 12 18.51 -13.29 -4.96
CA ALA A 12 17.93 -12.16 -4.20
C ALA A 12 18.32 -10.76 -4.71
N ALA A 13 19.11 -10.65 -5.79
CA ALA A 13 19.71 -9.38 -6.22
C ALA A 13 18.96 -8.63 -7.34
N GLY A 14 17.89 -9.20 -7.91
CA GLY A 14 17.21 -8.64 -9.08
C GLY A 14 15.71 -8.44 -8.89
N PHE A 15 15.13 -7.50 -9.63
CA PHE A 15 13.69 -7.20 -9.66
C PHE A 15 12.81 -8.45 -9.90
N GLY A 16 13.27 -9.42 -10.70
CA GLY A 16 12.56 -10.69 -10.91
C GLY A 16 12.43 -11.55 -9.64
N GLY A 17 13.42 -11.49 -8.74
CA GLY A 17 13.34 -12.14 -7.42
C GLY A 17 12.30 -11.48 -6.52
N ILE A 18 12.23 -10.15 -6.55
CA ILE A 18 11.22 -9.36 -5.83
C ILE A 18 9.80 -9.70 -6.32
N LEU A 19 9.57 -9.74 -7.64
CA LEU A 19 8.28 -10.13 -8.22
C LEU A 19 7.88 -11.55 -7.81
N LYS A 20 8.84 -12.49 -7.82
CA LYS A 20 8.59 -13.86 -7.34
C LYS A 20 8.23 -13.86 -5.86
N GLY A 21 8.94 -13.08 -5.03
CA GLY A 21 8.63 -12.88 -3.61
C GLY A 21 7.22 -12.32 -3.39
N MET A 22 6.81 -11.33 -4.18
CA MET A 22 5.48 -10.73 -4.17
C MET A 22 4.39 -11.74 -4.49
N LEU A 23 4.55 -12.52 -5.56
CA LEU A 23 3.62 -13.57 -5.96
C LEU A 23 3.52 -14.68 -4.93
N LEU A 24 4.65 -15.11 -4.36
CA LEU A 24 4.66 -16.14 -3.32
C LEU A 24 3.96 -15.65 -2.04
N LEU A 25 4.27 -14.44 -1.57
CA LEU A 25 3.58 -13.85 -0.41
C LEU A 25 2.10 -13.61 -0.67
N GLY A 26 1.73 -13.11 -1.85
CA GLY A 26 0.33 -12.91 -2.26
C GLY A 26 -0.47 -14.20 -2.34
N ARG A 27 0.18 -15.33 -2.61
CA ARG A 27 -0.43 -16.67 -2.57
C ARG A 27 -0.41 -17.31 -1.18
N GLY A 28 0.06 -16.61 -0.14
CA GLY A 28 0.14 -17.14 1.22
C GLY A 28 1.30 -18.12 1.43
N ARG A 29 2.37 -18.05 0.65
CA ARG A 29 3.60 -18.86 0.83
C ARG A 29 4.67 -18.06 1.57
N ALA A 30 5.04 -18.54 2.75
CA ALA A 30 5.98 -17.84 3.64
C ALA A 30 7.40 -17.73 3.05
N GLU A 31 7.76 -18.66 2.15
CA GLU A 31 9.04 -18.65 1.40
C GLU A 31 9.29 -17.32 0.66
N GLY A 32 8.22 -16.62 0.27
CA GLY A 32 8.31 -15.34 -0.41
C GLY A 32 9.09 -14.28 0.38
N ILE A 33 9.09 -14.34 1.73
CA ILE A 33 9.77 -13.36 2.57
C ILE A 33 11.30 -13.38 2.40
N ALA A 34 11.87 -14.53 2.00
CA ALA A 34 13.31 -14.69 1.82
C ALA A 34 13.85 -13.93 0.61
N TYR A 35 12.99 -13.56 -0.34
CA TYR A 35 13.35 -12.79 -1.54
C TYR A 35 13.46 -11.28 -1.29
N PHE A 36 13.09 -10.80 -0.10
CA PHE A 36 13.21 -9.38 0.26
C PHE A 36 14.45 -9.14 1.10
N GLY A 37 15.21 -8.09 0.73
CA GLY A 37 16.40 -7.69 1.46
C GLY A 37 16.06 -7.00 2.80
N GLY A 38 16.91 -7.24 3.80
CA GLY A 38 16.83 -6.60 5.12
C GLY A 38 17.71 -5.35 5.25
N THR A 39 18.07 -4.69 4.14
CA THR A 39 18.98 -3.53 4.12
C THR A 39 18.24 -2.22 3.87
N ARG A 40 18.84 -1.09 4.23
CA ARG A 40 18.28 0.25 3.96
C ARG A 40 18.08 0.51 2.47
N ASP A 41 18.99 0.03 1.62
CA ASP A 41 18.86 0.14 0.16
C ASP A 41 17.66 -0.62 -0.39
N SER A 42 17.33 -1.76 0.22
CA SER A 42 16.13 -2.54 -0.12
C SER A 42 14.84 -1.77 0.23
N VAL A 43 14.84 -1.07 1.36
CA VAL A 43 13.72 -0.21 1.77
C VAL A 43 13.59 0.99 0.82
N LEU A 44 14.70 1.67 0.49
CA LEU A 44 14.69 2.82 -0.42
C LEU A 44 14.27 2.44 -1.84
N SER A 45 14.72 1.29 -2.34
CA SER A 45 14.29 0.78 -3.66
C SER A 45 12.81 0.40 -3.69
N ALA A 46 12.24 -0.09 -2.58
CA ALA A 46 10.80 -0.33 -2.46
C ALA A 46 9.98 0.97 -2.35
N LEU A 47 10.57 2.02 -1.75
CA LEU A 47 9.95 3.34 -1.61
C LEU A 47 10.00 4.15 -2.93
N ALA A 48 11.07 3.98 -3.72
CA ALA A 48 11.35 4.79 -4.89
C ALA A 48 10.20 4.85 -5.90
N PRO A 49 9.53 3.74 -6.29
CA PRO A 49 8.39 3.79 -7.20
C PRO A 49 7.22 4.60 -6.64
N ARG A 50 6.93 4.49 -5.34
CA ARG A 50 5.87 5.26 -4.70
C ARG A 50 6.20 6.74 -4.67
N LEU A 51 7.44 7.10 -4.29
CA LEU A 51 7.86 8.50 -4.31
C LEU A 51 7.82 9.07 -5.73
N ALA A 52 8.27 8.31 -6.73
CA ALA A 52 8.24 8.74 -8.12
C ALA A 52 6.81 9.02 -8.60
N LEU A 53 5.88 8.07 -8.41
CA LEU A 53 4.47 8.28 -8.75
C LEU A 53 3.88 9.48 -8.01
N TRP A 54 4.23 9.62 -6.74
CA TRP A 54 3.66 10.66 -5.90
C TRP A 54 4.20 12.05 -6.25
N LEU A 55 5.49 12.18 -6.56
CA LEU A 55 6.09 13.42 -7.07
C LEU A 55 5.51 13.78 -8.43
N VAL A 56 5.28 12.80 -9.32
CA VAL A 56 4.67 13.03 -10.62
C VAL A 56 3.21 13.47 -10.48
N LEU A 57 2.36 12.72 -9.77
CA LEU A 57 0.95 13.08 -9.57
C LEU A 57 0.80 14.39 -8.77
N GLY A 58 1.59 14.57 -7.71
CA GLY A 58 1.58 15.77 -6.88
C GLY A 58 2.03 17.00 -7.68
N GLY A 59 3.11 16.87 -8.46
CA GLY A 59 3.58 17.90 -9.38
C GLY A 59 2.56 18.26 -10.45
N LEU A 60 1.91 17.26 -11.07
CA LEU A 60 0.81 17.47 -12.00
C LEU A 60 -0.37 18.20 -11.35
N THR A 61 -0.74 17.83 -10.12
CA THR A 61 -1.86 18.46 -9.38
C THR A 61 -1.57 19.93 -9.06
N ILE A 62 -0.34 20.26 -8.68
CA ILE A 62 0.11 21.64 -8.45
C ILE A 62 0.12 22.44 -9.77
N GLY A 63 0.57 21.81 -10.87
CA GLY A 63 0.63 22.44 -12.19
C GLY A 63 -0.73 22.72 -12.82
N TYR A 64 -1.71 21.83 -12.63
CA TYR A 64 -3.06 21.98 -13.18
C TYR A 64 -4.02 22.81 -12.30
N ALA A 65 -3.79 22.90 -10.99
CA ALA A 65 -4.64 23.68 -10.08
C ALA A 65 -3.81 24.29 -8.92
N PRO A 66 -3.26 25.51 -9.09
CA PRO A 66 -2.42 26.17 -8.09
C PRO A 66 -3.29 26.75 -6.96
N GLN A 67 -3.75 25.89 -6.05
CA GLN A 67 -4.38 26.31 -4.81
C GLN A 67 -3.41 26.06 -3.64
N ALA A 68 -3.34 26.99 -2.68
CA ALA A 68 -2.54 26.84 -1.45
C ALA A 68 -2.86 25.55 -0.66
N ILE A 69 -4.05 25.00 -0.88
CA ILE A 69 -4.53 23.71 -0.37
C ILE A 69 -3.71 22.52 -0.89
N SER A 70 -3.03 22.64 -2.03
CA SER A 70 -2.26 21.56 -2.65
C SER A 70 -1.06 21.12 -1.79
N GLY A 71 -0.35 22.06 -1.16
CA GLY A 71 0.78 21.76 -0.28
C GLY A 71 0.40 20.97 0.97
N VAL A 72 -0.78 21.24 1.55
CA VAL A 72 -1.31 20.49 2.71
C VAL A 72 -1.74 19.09 2.29
N LYS A 73 -2.36 18.92 1.12
CA LYS A 73 -2.72 17.60 0.57
C LYS A 73 -1.49 16.72 0.32
N VAL A 74 -0.44 17.34 -0.19
CA VAL A 74 0.89 16.74 -0.38
C VAL A 74 1.47 16.32 0.99
N LEU A 75 1.56 17.21 1.96
CA LEU A 75 2.08 16.82 3.28
C LEU A 75 1.23 15.70 3.94
N PHE A 76 -0.09 15.77 3.79
CA PHE A 76 -1.02 14.79 4.33
C PHE A 76 -0.86 13.40 3.71
N ALA A 77 -0.75 13.30 2.39
CA ALA A 77 -0.54 12.02 1.74
C ALA A 77 0.85 11.44 2.04
N LEU A 78 1.88 12.28 2.24
CA LEU A 78 3.18 11.82 2.74
C LEU A 78 3.06 11.23 4.15
N CYS A 79 2.31 11.91 5.04
CA CYS A 79 1.99 11.37 6.37
C CYS A 79 1.27 10.03 6.28
N LEU A 80 0.27 9.88 5.40
CA LEU A 80 -0.46 8.61 5.23
C LEU A 80 0.46 7.45 4.78
N ILE A 81 1.48 7.73 3.98
CA ILE A 81 2.43 6.71 3.52
C ILE A 81 3.42 6.33 4.63
N LEU A 82 3.89 7.32 5.41
CA LEU A 82 4.88 7.11 6.46
C LEU A 82 4.28 6.57 7.76
N LEU A 83 3.02 6.89 8.07
CA LEU A 83 2.37 6.51 9.33
C LEU A 83 2.40 4.99 9.57
N PRO A 84 2.04 4.12 8.61
CA PRO A 84 2.13 2.67 8.80
C PRO A 84 3.57 2.20 9.03
N ALA A 85 4.55 2.84 8.39
CA ALA A 85 5.96 2.51 8.58
C ALA A 85 6.42 2.85 10.00
N VAL A 86 6.09 4.03 10.50
CA VAL A 86 6.44 4.49 11.86
C VAL A 86 5.73 3.64 12.92
N VAL A 87 4.43 3.37 12.75
CA VAL A 87 3.65 2.54 13.68
C VAL A 87 4.21 1.12 13.75
N THR A 88 4.52 0.52 12.60
CA THR A 88 5.10 -0.84 12.56
C THR A 88 6.51 -0.88 13.11
N GLN A 89 7.30 0.19 12.95
CA GLN A 89 8.64 0.29 13.53
C GLN A 89 8.56 0.39 15.06
N ALA A 90 7.67 1.24 15.59
CA ALA A 90 7.47 1.39 17.03
C ALA A 90 7.00 0.08 17.68
N LEU A 91 6.07 -0.64 17.04
CA LEU A 91 5.63 -1.97 17.50
C LEU A 91 6.75 -3.01 17.39
N ALA A 92 7.54 -3.00 16.31
CA ALA A 92 8.68 -3.89 16.16
C ALA A 92 9.75 -3.64 17.23
N HIS A 93 9.99 -2.37 17.59
CA HIS A 93 10.86 -1.99 18.72
C HIS A 93 10.31 -2.52 20.05
N HIS A 94 9.01 -2.28 20.31
CA HIS A 94 8.35 -2.77 21.52
C HIS A 94 8.42 -4.30 21.67
N TRP A 95 8.41 -5.03 20.55
CA TRP A 95 8.53 -6.49 20.55
C TRP A 95 9.98 -7.00 20.38
N LYS A 96 10.99 -6.12 20.37
CA LYS A 96 12.41 -6.45 20.17
C LYS A 96 12.70 -7.20 18.85
N ARG A 97 11.98 -6.87 17.78
CA ARG A 97 12.05 -7.50 16.45
C ARG A 97 12.52 -6.54 15.35
N GLU A 98 13.23 -5.48 15.71
CA GLU A 98 13.68 -4.43 14.78
C GLU A 98 14.54 -4.94 13.63
N ALA A 99 15.39 -5.94 13.90
CA ALA A 99 16.23 -6.55 12.87
C ALA A 99 15.41 -7.17 11.72
N LEU A 100 14.17 -7.56 11.98
CA LEU A 100 13.25 -8.11 10.98
C LEU A 100 12.39 -7.03 10.31
N TRP A 101 12.35 -5.82 10.88
CA TRP A 101 11.49 -4.74 10.40
C TRP A 101 11.87 -4.29 8.99
N LEU A 102 13.17 -4.16 8.68
CA LEU A 102 13.63 -3.75 7.35
C LEU A 102 13.16 -4.71 6.25
N ARG A 103 13.20 -6.02 6.51
CA ARG A 103 12.69 -7.03 5.58
C ARG A 103 11.17 -6.99 5.48
N TYR A 104 10.50 -6.85 6.63
CA TYR A 104 9.05 -6.73 6.69
C TYR A 104 8.52 -5.52 5.91
N ILE A 105 9.09 -4.32 6.11
CA ILE A 105 8.61 -3.09 5.49
C ILE A 105 8.85 -3.12 3.97
N THR A 106 10.01 -3.63 3.55
CA THR A 106 10.34 -3.87 2.14
C THR A 106 9.33 -4.83 1.52
N ALA A 107 9.07 -5.98 2.16
CA ALA A 107 8.09 -6.94 1.67
C ALA A 107 6.69 -6.33 1.60
N THR A 108 6.25 -5.64 2.65
CA THR A 108 4.92 -5.02 2.73
C THR A 108 4.70 -4.03 1.59
N TRP A 109 5.67 -3.14 1.34
CA TRP A 109 5.56 -2.15 0.28
C TRP A 109 5.55 -2.76 -1.11
N TRP A 110 6.33 -3.80 -1.35
CA TRP A 110 6.27 -4.53 -2.61
C TRP A 110 4.98 -5.32 -2.76
N THR A 111 4.53 -6.02 -1.72
CA THR A 111 3.29 -6.81 -1.77
C THR A 111 2.04 -5.95 -1.91
N ASP A 112 2.07 -4.70 -1.49
CA ASP A 112 0.93 -3.79 -1.63
C ASP A 112 0.54 -3.57 -3.10
N TRP A 113 1.51 -3.58 -4.01
CA TRP A 113 1.24 -3.56 -5.45
C TRP A 113 0.45 -4.77 -5.93
N VAL A 114 0.59 -5.92 -5.27
CA VAL A 114 -0.20 -7.12 -5.60
C VAL A 114 -1.69 -6.86 -5.36
N THR A 115 -2.04 -6.12 -4.32
CA THR A 115 -3.44 -5.71 -4.06
C THR A 115 -3.99 -4.90 -5.22
N LEU A 116 -3.21 -3.93 -5.74
CA LEU A 116 -3.60 -3.12 -6.90
C LEU A 116 -3.76 -3.97 -8.17
N PHE A 117 -2.86 -4.93 -8.41
CA PHE A 117 -3.00 -5.85 -9.54
C PHE A 117 -4.22 -6.77 -9.41
N VAL A 118 -4.50 -7.27 -8.21
CA VAL A 118 -5.71 -8.08 -7.94
C VAL A 118 -6.96 -7.25 -8.17
N GLY A 119 -7.01 -6.01 -7.66
CA GLY A 119 -8.11 -5.07 -7.91
C GLY A 119 -8.31 -4.81 -9.40
N LEU A 120 -7.22 -4.57 -10.16
CA LEU A 120 -7.27 -4.38 -11.60
C LEU A 120 -7.79 -5.62 -12.35
N VAL A 121 -7.37 -6.83 -11.95
CA VAL A 121 -7.87 -8.08 -12.54
C VAL A 121 -9.35 -8.25 -12.25
N VAL A 122 -9.80 -7.98 -11.03
CA VAL A 122 -11.22 -8.03 -10.66
C VAL A 122 -12.03 -7.01 -11.48
N ALA A 123 -11.53 -5.77 -11.59
CA ALA A 123 -12.14 -4.73 -12.41
C ALA A 123 -12.23 -5.14 -13.88
N LEU A 124 -11.18 -5.76 -14.43
CA LEU A 124 -11.16 -6.25 -15.80
C LEU A 124 -12.17 -7.38 -16.02
N LEU A 125 -12.23 -8.36 -15.10
CA LEU A 125 -13.22 -9.44 -15.16
C LEU A 125 -14.65 -8.91 -15.09
N MET A 126 -14.89 -7.89 -14.26
CA MET A 126 -16.17 -7.20 -14.21
C MET A 126 -16.47 -6.44 -15.50
N ALA A 127 -15.48 -5.76 -16.09
CA ALA A 127 -15.62 -5.05 -17.37
C ALA A 127 -16.03 -6.02 -18.49
N LEU A 128 -15.39 -7.19 -18.53
CA LEU A 128 -15.66 -8.25 -19.50
C LEU A 128 -17.04 -8.89 -19.28
N ALA A 129 -17.46 -9.06 -18.02
CA ALA A 129 -18.78 -9.62 -17.70
C ALA A 129 -19.90 -8.64 -18.04
N SER A 130 -19.79 -7.39 -17.57
CA SER A 130 -20.63 -6.29 -18.04
C SER A 130 -20.03 -4.94 -17.59
N PRO A 131 -19.73 -4.03 -18.52
CA PRO A 131 -19.14 -2.73 -18.19
C PRO A 131 -20.06 -1.84 -17.35
N ARG A 132 -21.38 -2.12 -17.32
CA ARG A 132 -22.33 -1.42 -16.44
C ARG A 132 -22.14 -1.76 -14.96
N LEU A 133 -21.56 -2.92 -14.63
CA LEU A 133 -21.27 -3.28 -13.24
C LEU A 133 -20.23 -2.33 -12.64
N LEU A 134 -19.22 -1.90 -13.40
CA LEU A 134 -18.18 -0.98 -12.91
C LEU A 134 -18.73 0.39 -12.48
N GLN A 135 -19.81 0.85 -13.12
CA GLN A 135 -20.47 2.11 -12.80
C GLN A 135 -21.56 1.96 -11.73
N SER A 136 -21.91 0.71 -11.37
CA SER A 136 -22.94 0.44 -10.38
C SER A 136 -22.38 0.50 -8.95
N ALA A 137 -23.21 0.94 -8.00
CA ALA A 137 -22.87 0.92 -6.57
C ALA A 137 -22.50 -0.50 -6.09
N MET A 138 -23.14 -1.53 -6.66
CA MET A 138 -22.85 -2.93 -6.36
C MET A 138 -21.46 -3.33 -6.83
N GLY A 139 -21.05 -2.94 -8.05
CA GLY A 139 -19.71 -3.22 -8.54
C GLY A 139 -18.63 -2.49 -7.76
N ALA A 140 -18.86 -1.22 -7.41
CA ALA A 140 -17.97 -0.49 -6.52
C ALA A 140 -17.85 -1.17 -5.14
N ALA A 141 -18.96 -1.65 -4.56
CA ALA A 141 -18.94 -2.37 -3.29
C ALA A 141 -18.16 -3.69 -3.37
N ILE A 142 -18.30 -4.45 -4.46
CA ILE A 142 -17.54 -5.69 -4.69
C ILE A 142 -16.05 -5.40 -4.79
N LEU A 143 -15.66 -4.43 -5.62
CA LEU A 143 -14.25 -4.04 -5.83
C LEU A 143 -13.60 -3.60 -4.51
N ASN A 144 -14.22 -2.63 -3.82
CA ASN A 144 -13.72 -2.15 -2.54
C ASN A 144 -13.71 -3.24 -1.47
N GLY A 145 -14.74 -4.10 -1.44
CA GLY A 145 -14.82 -5.20 -0.48
C GLY A 145 -13.72 -6.24 -0.69
N VAL A 146 -13.44 -6.62 -1.93
CA VAL A 146 -12.37 -7.57 -2.27
C VAL A 146 -11.00 -6.96 -1.98
N GLU A 147 -10.75 -5.71 -2.41
CA GLU A 147 -9.50 -5.02 -2.13
C GLU A 147 -9.26 -4.86 -0.63
N PHE A 148 -10.28 -4.45 0.12
CA PHE A 148 -10.19 -4.30 1.57
C PHE A 148 -9.93 -5.63 2.28
N ALA A 149 -10.69 -6.67 1.95
CA ALA A 149 -10.51 -7.99 2.56
C ALA A 149 -9.14 -8.58 2.23
N TYR A 150 -8.68 -8.45 0.98
CA TYR A 150 -7.39 -8.93 0.54
C TYR A 150 -6.24 -8.15 1.18
N SER A 151 -6.34 -6.82 1.24
CA SER A 151 -5.37 -5.97 1.91
C SER A 151 -5.25 -6.28 3.40
N LEU A 152 -6.37 -6.49 4.08
CA LEU A 152 -6.40 -6.87 5.49
C LEU A 152 -5.71 -8.22 5.72
N TRP A 153 -6.05 -9.21 4.88
CA TRP A 153 -5.44 -10.54 4.94
C TRP A 153 -3.94 -10.50 4.66
N LEU A 154 -3.52 -9.78 3.62
CA LEU A 154 -2.13 -9.67 3.21
C LEU A 154 -1.30 -8.94 4.27
N THR A 155 -1.80 -7.82 4.81
CA THR A 155 -1.15 -7.05 5.89
C THR A 155 -0.96 -7.92 7.12
N TRP A 156 -2.00 -8.66 7.53
CA TRP A 156 -1.91 -9.59 8.66
C TRP A 156 -0.92 -10.73 8.40
N TYR A 157 -0.95 -11.32 7.21
CA TYR A 157 -0.10 -12.44 6.83
C TYR A 157 1.38 -12.04 6.76
N VAL A 158 1.68 -10.94 6.07
CA VAL A 158 3.04 -10.38 5.94
C VAL A 158 3.57 -9.93 7.29
N ALA A 159 2.74 -9.33 8.16
CA ALA A 159 3.16 -9.00 9.52
C ALA A 159 3.52 -10.24 10.34
N ARG A 160 2.73 -11.32 10.22
CA ARG A 160 3.00 -12.58 10.93
C ARG A 160 4.32 -13.21 10.46
N ILE A 161 4.53 -13.33 9.14
CA ILE A 161 5.70 -14.00 8.58
C ILE A 161 6.95 -13.11 8.63
N GLY A 162 6.80 -11.81 8.35
CA GLY A 162 7.89 -10.84 8.31
C GLY A 162 8.48 -10.55 9.68
N LEU A 163 7.63 -10.30 10.69
CA LEU A 163 8.06 -9.98 12.06
C LEU A 163 8.04 -11.19 13.01
N LEU A 164 7.69 -12.38 12.52
CA LEU A 164 7.54 -13.61 13.31
C LEU A 164 6.61 -13.45 14.53
N LEU A 165 5.49 -12.74 14.32
CA LEU A 165 4.54 -12.37 15.38
C LEU A 165 3.53 -13.49 15.69
N ARG A 166 3.06 -13.53 16.94
CA ARG A 166 1.90 -14.36 17.33
C ARG A 166 0.62 -13.80 16.69
N ARG A 167 -0.39 -14.66 16.47
CA ARG A 167 -1.68 -14.27 15.85
C ARG A 167 -2.31 -13.02 16.47
N ARG A 168 -2.27 -12.92 17.81
CA ARG A 168 -2.76 -11.76 18.57
C ARG A 168 -1.97 -10.48 18.31
N GLN A 169 -0.64 -10.57 18.24
CA GLN A 169 0.22 -9.41 17.96
C GLN A 169 0.03 -8.88 16.55
N ALA A 170 -0.15 -9.78 15.56
CA ALA A 170 -0.47 -9.37 14.19
C ALA A 170 -1.82 -8.65 14.11
N VAL A 171 -2.84 -9.08 14.87
CA VAL A 171 -4.13 -8.38 14.96
C VAL A 171 -3.95 -7.01 15.60
N VAL A 172 -3.18 -6.90 16.69
CA VAL A 172 -2.87 -5.60 17.33
C VAL A 172 -2.17 -4.66 16.36
N LEU A 173 -1.22 -5.15 15.55
CA LEU A 173 -0.53 -4.35 14.55
C LEU A 173 -1.50 -3.84 13.47
N VAL A 174 -2.37 -4.70 12.95
CA VAL A 174 -3.37 -4.32 11.95
C VAL A 174 -4.34 -3.28 12.52
N LEU A 175 -4.84 -3.49 13.74
CA LEU A 175 -5.71 -2.54 14.42
C LEU A 175 -5.00 -1.22 14.73
N ALA A 176 -3.71 -1.25 15.06
CA ALA A 176 -2.92 -0.04 15.27
C ALA A 176 -2.77 0.75 13.96
N ILE A 177 -2.45 0.08 12.84
CA ILE A 177 -2.38 0.74 11.53
C ILE A 177 -3.74 1.34 11.15
N LEU A 178 -4.82 0.55 11.21
CA LEU A 178 -6.16 1.03 10.87
C LEU A 178 -6.62 2.16 11.80
N GLY A 179 -6.35 2.04 13.09
CA GLY A 179 -6.67 3.06 14.09
C GLY A 179 -5.90 4.35 13.87
N SER A 180 -4.59 4.27 13.57
CA SER A 180 -3.77 5.45 13.27
C SER A 180 -4.20 6.12 11.97
N LEU A 181 -4.49 5.35 10.91
CA LEU A 181 -5.00 5.89 9.65
C LEU A 181 -6.38 6.52 9.84
N GLY A 182 -7.29 5.84 10.55
CA GLY A 182 -8.62 6.35 10.85
C GLY A 182 -8.58 7.62 11.69
N LEU A 183 -7.71 7.67 12.70
CA LEU A 183 -7.48 8.87 13.51
C LEU A 183 -6.93 10.01 12.65
N LEU A 184 -5.96 9.73 11.76
CA LEU A 184 -5.40 10.74 10.88
C LEU A 184 -6.47 11.31 9.92
N VAL A 185 -7.35 10.47 9.38
CA VAL A 185 -8.49 10.90 8.55
C VAL A 185 -9.50 11.72 9.37
N LEU A 186 -9.85 11.26 10.58
CA LEU A 186 -10.76 11.98 11.49
C LEU A 186 -10.21 13.35 11.86
N LEU A 187 -8.93 13.44 12.22
CA LEU A 187 -8.26 14.69 12.54
C LEU A 187 -8.29 15.66 11.36
N THR A 188 -8.07 15.18 10.13
CA THR A 188 -8.24 16.05 8.96
C THR A 188 -9.67 16.44 8.66
N GLY A 189 -10.63 15.54 8.87
CA GLY A 189 -12.06 15.85 8.71
C GLY A 189 -12.52 16.91 9.71
N LEU A 190 -12.00 16.86 10.94
CA LEU A 190 -12.28 17.85 11.99
C LEU A 190 -11.55 19.18 11.75
N SER A 191 -10.32 19.14 11.24
CA SER A 191 -9.50 20.34 10.96
C SER A 191 -9.98 21.11 9.72
N SER A 192 -10.77 20.47 8.86
CA SER A 192 -11.23 21.06 7.60
C SER A 192 -12.75 20.94 7.41
N PRO A 193 -13.57 21.60 8.24
CA PRO A 193 -15.03 21.63 8.07
C PRO A 193 -15.48 22.22 6.71
N GLY A 194 -14.60 22.99 6.05
CA GLY A 194 -14.81 23.56 4.72
C GLY A 194 -14.45 22.63 3.55
N GLN A 195 -13.67 21.56 3.77
CA GLN A 195 -13.38 20.56 2.74
C GLN A 195 -14.41 19.42 2.77
N ARG A 196 -15.65 19.76 2.43
CA ARG A 196 -16.44 18.93 1.50
C ARG A 196 -15.75 18.86 0.11
N ALA A 197 -14.42 18.79 0.05
CA ALA A 197 -13.62 18.64 -1.16
C ALA A 197 -13.80 17.25 -1.78
N TRP A 198 -14.39 16.30 -1.02
CA TRP A 198 -14.96 15.08 -1.60
C TRP A 198 -16.11 15.37 -2.57
N HIS A 199 -16.92 16.41 -2.32
CA HIS A 199 -17.95 16.85 -3.27
C HIS A 199 -17.34 17.55 -4.50
N GLU A 200 -16.33 18.40 -4.34
CA GLU A 200 -15.66 19.06 -5.49
C GLU A 200 -14.79 18.12 -6.33
N PHE A 201 -14.25 17.04 -5.76
CA PHE A 201 -13.52 16.02 -6.55
C PHE A 201 -14.47 15.11 -7.37
N LEU A 202 -15.69 14.85 -6.86
CA LEU A 202 -16.66 13.96 -7.51
C LEU A 202 -17.61 14.68 -8.49
N TYR A 203 -17.94 15.95 -8.25
CA TYR A 203 -18.89 16.69 -9.10
C TYR A 203 -18.44 16.96 -10.54
N PRO A 204 -17.19 17.36 -10.84
CA PRO A 204 -16.81 17.63 -12.24
C PRO A 204 -16.78 16.35 -13.08
N MET A 205 -16.51 15.18 -12.48
CA MET A 205 -16.59 13.90 -13.20
C MET A 205 -18.04 13.44 -13.46
N LEU A 206 -18.99 13.83 -12.61
CA LEU A 206 -20.42 13.54 -12.81
C LEU A 206 -21.10 14.54 -13.78
N VAL A 207 -20.71 15.81 -13.75
CA VAL A 207 -21.30 16.85 -14.61
C VAL A 207 -20.80 16.74 -16.05
N GLN A 208 -19.56 16.29 -16.27
CA GLN A 208 -19.02 16.13 -17.62
C GLN A 208 -19.60 14.90 -18.36
N GLN A 209 -20.26 13.96 -17.66
CA GLN A 209 -21.04 12.89 -18.28
C GLN A 209 -22.49 13.28 -18.61
N GLY A 210 -22.95 14.47 -18.19
CA GLY A 210 -24.32 14.95 -18.43
C GLY A 210 -24.46 16.04 -19.50
N ALA A 211 -23.36 16.61 -20.01
CA ALA A 211 -23.39 17.73 -20.97
C ALA A 211 -22.89 17.31 -22.36
N GLY A 212 -23.43 16.20 -22.87
CA GLY A 212 -23.08 15.65 -24.17
C GLY A 212 -24.26 14.98 -24.85
N HIS A 213 -25.40 15.66 -24.94
CA HIS A 213 -26.43 15.50 -25.97
C HIS A 213 -27.16 16.83 -26.18
#